data_AF-A0AAD5S5K7-F1
#
_entry.id   AF-A0AAD5S5K7-F1
#
_cell.length_a   1.000
_cell.length_b   1.000
_cell.length_c   1.000
_cell.angle_alpha   90.00
_cell.angle_beta   90.00
_cell.angle_gamma   90.00
#
_symmetry.space_group_name_H-M   'P 1'
#
loop_
_entity.id
_entity.type
_entity.pdbx_description
1 polymer ?
#
loop_
_entity_poly.entity_id
_entity_poly.type
_entity_poly.pdbx_seq_one_letter_code
_entity_poly.pdbx_strand_id
1 'polypeptide(L)'
;MYQQALLTTELTSLFASAPQPHTQVLANAAVRRAMSSGGDEDFHGGVKRRSVEEDELCQICYETFEDGEEAGGKLEWCRGECGKNFHKDCIKQWKSQCQKDQKPIACPNCRTDWVDEIAKKTSAGGVEYNEEDGYVNLGKLQGMPEERDDSSYSEWMGRSRYRDG
;
A
#
# COMPACT_ATOMS: atom_id res chain seq x y z
N MET A 1 -28.84 -25.96 7.03
CA MET A 1 -28.14 -25.25 8.12
C MET A 1 -27.01 -24.48 7.48
N TYR A 2 -27.10 -23.16 7.45
CA TYR A 2 -26.09 -22.26 6.87
C TYR A 2 -25.54 -21.42 8.02
N GLN A 3 -24.22 -21.29 8.10
CA GLN A 3 -23.54 -20.48 9.11
C GLN A 3 -23.08 -19.17 8.45
N GLN A 4 -23.54 -18.04 8.98
CA GLN A 4 -23.29 -16.71 8.41
C GLN A 4 -21.88 -16.19 8.68
N ALA A 5 -21.27 -16.57 9.80
CA ALA A 5 -19.91 -16.21 10.17
C ALA A 5 -19.34 -17.23 11.15
N LEU A 6 -18.01 -17.37 11.14
CA LEU A 6 -17.27 -18.21 12.09
C LEU A 6 -17.04 -17.43 13.39
N LEU A 7 -17.18 -18.12 14.51
CA LEU A 7 -16.73 -17.60 15.81
C LEU A 7 -15.20 -17.65 15.89
N THR A 8 -14.61 -16.80 16.73
CA THR A 8 -13.14 -16.77 16.94
C THR A 8 -12.58 -18.10 17.40
N THR A 9 -13.36 -18.88 18.17
CA THR A 9 -13.02 -20.23 18.62
C THR A 9 -12.99 -21.24 17.49
N GLU A 10 -13.97 -21.18 16.58
CA GLU A 10 -14.03 -22.05 15.39
C GLU A 10 -12.91 -21.74 14.43
N LEU A 11 -12.64 -20.45 14.21
CA LEU A 11 -11.54 -19.98 13.37
C LEU A 11 -10.19 -20.46 13.91
N THR A 12 -9.96 -20.32 15.22
CA THR A 12 -8.76 -20.87 15.88
C THR A 12 -8.64 -22.39 15.70
N SER A 13 -9.75 -23.12 15.86
CA SER A 13 -9.78 -24.58 15.68
C SER A 13 -9.45 -25.00 14.25
N LEU A 14 -9.95 -24.26 13.26
CA LEU A 14 -9.66 -24.52 11.85
C LEU A 14 -8.18 -24.32 11.55
N PHE A 15 -7.59 -23.19 11.96
CA PHE A 15 -6.17 -22.92 11.75
C PHE A 15 -5.26 -23.92 12.48
N ALA A 16 -5.65 -24.40 13.65
CA ALA A 16 -4.91 -25.44 14.37
C ALA A 16 -4.97 -26.81 13.66
N SER A 17 -6.08 -27.11 12.99
CA SER A 17 -6.30 -28.37 12.25
C SER A 17 -5.77 -28.34 10.81
N ALA A 18 -5.43 -27.16 10.29
CA ALA A 18 -4.97 -27.01 8.92
C ALA A 18 -3.64 -27.76 8.71
N PRO A 19 -3.46 -28.48 7.59
CA PRO A 19 -2.19 -29.11 7.29
C PRO A 19 -1.11 -28.04 7.19
N GLN A 20 0.06 -28.33 7.77
CA GLN A 20 1.21 -27.45 7.65
C GLN A 20 1.52 -27.24 6.17
N PRO A 21 1.71 -25.99 5.70
CA PRO A 21 2.10 -25.75 4.31
C PRO A 21 3.41 -26.50 4.05
N HIS A 22 3.51 -27.11 2.87
CA HIS A 22 4.71 -27.83 2.48
C HIS A 22 5.90 -26.85 2.43
N THR A 23 6.76 -26.90 3.44
CA THR A 23 7.90 -25.97 3.59
C THR A 23 9.06 -26.27 2.63
N GLN A 24 8.93 -27.30 1.79
CA GLN A 24 9.96 -27.73 0.85
C GLN A 24 10.02 -26.87 -0.43
N VAL A 25 8.99 -26.08 -0.72
CA VAL A 25 8.96 -25.19 -1.90
C VAL A 25 8.85 -23.75 -1.40
N LEU A 26 9.99 -23.17 -1.06
CA LEU A 26 10.08 -21.74 -0.74
C LEU A 26 10.47 -20.97 -2.01
N ALA A 27 9.88 -19.79 -2.18
CA ALA A 27 10.35 -18.83 -3.17
C ALA A 27 11.81 -18.45 -2.90
N ASN A 28 12.52 -17.98 -3.92
CA ASN A 28 13.93 -17.63 -3.76
C ASN A 28 14.11 -16.47 -2.76
N ALA A 29 15.34 -16.25 -2.31
CA ALA A 29 15.60 -15.22 -1.30
C ALA A 29 15.20 -13.80 -1.76
N ALA A 30 15.23 -13.53 -3.07
CA ALA A 30 14.84 -12.23 -3.62
C ALA A 30 13.34 -11.98 -3.51
N VAL A 31 12.52 -12.95 -3.93
CA VAL A 31 11.05 -12.89 -3.79
C VAL A 31 10.65 -12.83 -2.33
N ARG A 32 11.29 -13.63 -1.45
CA ARG A 32 11.02 -13.56 -0.01
C ARG A 32 11.35 -12.19 0.58
N ARG A 33 12.46 -11.56 0.18
CA ARG A 33 12.80 -10.20 0.61
C ARG A 33 11.78 -9.17 0.12
N ALA A 34 11.39 -9.24 -1.16
CA ALA A 34 10.40 -8.34 -1.75
C ALA A 34 9.01 -8.49 -1.08
N MET A 35 8.63 -9.71 -0.70
CA MET A 35 7.36 -9.97 -0.02
C MET A 35 7.42 -9.61 1.48
N SER A 36 8.56 -9.81 2.14
CA SER A 36 8.76 -9.39 3.54
C SER A 36 8.69 -7.87 3.73
N SER A 37 8.97 -7.10 2.67
CA SER A 37 8.76 -5.64 2.62
C SER A 37 7.38 -5.22 2.08
N GLY A 38 6.50 -6.17 1.76
CA GLY A 38 5.16 -5.91 1.21
C GLY A 38 4.04 -6.52 2.05
N GLY A 39 4.32 -6.84 3.32
CA GLY A 39 3.34 -7.34 4.29
C GLY A 39 2.73 -6.24 5.17
N ASP A 40 3.35 -5.06 5.15
CA ASP A 40 2.74 -3.78 5.44
C ASP A 40 2.06 -3.29 4.16
N GLU A 41 0.84 -2.77 4.28
CA GLU A 41 0.09 -2.15 3.20
C GLU A 41 0.76 -0.80 2.82
N ASP A 42 2.01 -0.87 2.40
CA ASP A 42 2.91 0.25 2.14
C ASP A 42 2.77 0.62 0.66
N PHE A 43 1.72 1.37 0.34
CA PHE A 43 1.57 2.03 -0.95
C PHE A 43 2.82 2.87 -1.25
N HIS A 44 3.62 2.43 -2.22
CA HIS A 44 4.80 3.13 -2.70
C HIS A 44 4.38 4.33 -3.56
N GLY A 45 4.55 5.53 -3.01
CA GLY A 45 4.31 6.80 -3.70
C GLY A 45 3.32 7.63 -2.93
N GLY A 46 3.81 8.62 -2.16
CA GLY A 46 3.00 9.36 -1.20
C GLY A 46 1.67 9.86 -1.79
N VAL A 47 0.62 9.74 -1.01
CA VAL A 47 -0.75 9.94 -1.48
C VAL A 47 -0.97 11.37 -1.95
N LYS A 48 -1.59 11.50 -3.13
CA LYS A 48 -1.98 12.80 -3.70
C LYS A 48 -2.96 13.49 -2.76
N ARG A 49 -2.70 14.77 -2.46
CA ARG A 49 -3.63 15.65 -1.75
C ARG A 49 -5.01 15.62 -2.40
N ARG A 50 -6.08 15.45 -1.61
CA ARG A 50 -7.47 15.62 -2.08
C ARG A 50 -7.82 17.10 -2.20
N SER A 51 -8.70 17.43 -3.15
CA SER A 51 -9.34 18.75 -3.20
C SER A 51 -10.08 19.02 -1.89
N VAL A 52 -10.11 20.28 -1.49
CA VAL A 52 -10.98 20.75 -0.42
C VAL A 52 -12.36 21.01 -1.04
N GLU A 53 -13.37 20.25 -0.63
CA GLU A 53 -14.76 20.50 -1.03
C GLU A 53 -15.40 21.51 -0.06
N GLU A 54 -16.38 22.29 -0.51
CA GLU A 54 -17.00 23.39 0.28
C GLU A 54 -17.59 22.92 1.63
N ASP A 55 -18.10 21.68 1.70
CA ASP A 55 -18.68 21.07 2.90
C ASP A 55 -17.68 20.19 3.69
N GLU A 56 -16.40 20.14 3.30
CA GLU A 56 -15.42 19.32 4.01
C GLU A 56 -15.02 19.97 5.35
N LEU A 57 -15.13 19.19 6.43
CA LEU A 57 -14.75 19.61 7.78
C LEU A 57 -13.40 19.03 8.20
N CYS A 58 -12.61 19.84 8.90
CA CYS A 58 -11.42 19.36 9.61
C CYS A 58 -11.82 18.40 10.73
N GLN A 59 -11.36 17.15 10.71
CA GLN A 59 -11.80 16.14 11.69
C GLN A 59 -11.23 16.31 13.11
N ILE A 60 -10.44 17.37 13.34
CA ILE A 60 -9.93 17.71 14.67
C ILE A 60 -10.83 18.77 15.33
N CYS A 61 -11.14 19.87 14.63
CA CYS A 61 -11.96 20.97 15.17
C CYS A 61 -13.42 20.96 14.68
N TYR A 62 -13.75 20.16 13.66
CA TYR A 62 -15.07 20.09 13.02
C TYR A 62 -15.53 21.42 12.40
N GLU A 63 -14.60 22.26 11.98
CA GLU A 63 -14.85 23.51 11.25
C GLU A 63 -14.57 23.34 9.75
N THR A 64 -15.27 24.12 8.93
CA THR A 64 -15.08 24.19 7.47
C THR A 64 -13.77 24.88 7.12
N PHE A 65 -13.18 24.50 6.00
CA PHE A 65 -12.01 25.20 5.45
C PHE A 65 -12.45 26.48 4.74
N GLU A 66 -11.78 27.61 5.00
CA GLU A 66 -12.11 28.87 4.34
C GLU A 66 -11.51 28.96 2.93
N ASP A 67 -12.19 29.69 2.03
CA ASP A 67 -11.71 29.98 0.70
C ASP A 67 -10.34 30.68 0.74
N GLY A 68 -9.32 30.03 0.18
CA GLY A 68 -7.95 30.56 0.11
C GLY A 68 -6.99 30.06 1.18
N GLU A 69 -7.42 29.25 2.14
CA GLU A 69 -6.48 28.60 3.09
C GLU A 69 -5.56 27.59 2.41
N GLU A 70 -6.04 26.96 1.34
CA GLU A 70 -5.26 26.09 0.48
C GLU A 70 -4.09 26.85 -0.20
N ALA A 71 -4.35 28.07 -0.68
CA ALA A 71 -3.35 28.92 -1.31
C ALA A 71 -2.41 29.60 -0.28
N GLY A 72 -2.90 29.83 0.94
CA GLY A 72 -2.16 30.45 2.04
C GLY A 72 -1.22 29.52 2.82
N GLY A 73 -1.15 28.23 2.47
CA GLY A 73 -0.30 27.25 3.18
C GLY A 73 -0.73 27.00 4.63
N LYS A 74 -2.00 27.26 4.95
CA LYS A 74 -2.58 27.04 6.29
C LYS A 74 -3.11 25.62 6.49
N LEU A 75 -3.15 24.83 5.42
CA LEU A 75 -3.61 23.45 5.44
C LEU A 75 -2.42 22.47 5.33
N GLU A 76 -2.51 21.40 6.09
CA GLU A 76 -1.67 20.22 6.01
C GLU A 76 -2.54 19.03 5.60
N TRP A 77 -1.98 18.02 4.94
CA TRP A 77 -2.75 16.84 4.55
C TRP A 77 -2.04 15.55 4.92
N CYS A 78 -2.81 14.47 5.00
CA CYS A 78 -2.26 13.14 5.23
C CYS A 78 -1.49 12.65 4.00
N ARG A 79 -0.16 12.60 4.10
CA ARG A 79 0.73 12.06 3.04
C ARG A 79 0.89 10.54 3.09
N GLY A 80 0.39 9.91 4.17
CA GLY A 80 0.49 8.46 4.40
C GLY A 80 -0.49 7.65 3.54
N GLU A 81 -1.79 7.95 3.62
CA GLU A 81 -2.81 7.10 2.95
C GLU A 81 -4.07 7.83 2.49
N CYS A 82 -4.70 8.67 3.33
CA CYS A 82 -6.03 9.18 2.98
C CYS A 82 -6.02 10.48 2.17
N GLY A 83 -4.94 11.27 2.17
CA GLY A 83 -4.89 12.54 1.43
C GLY A 83 -5.82 13.65 1.93
N LYS A 84 -6.51 13.47 3.06
CA LYS A 84 -7.42 14.47 3.64
C LYS A 84 -6.69 15.68 4.23
N ASN A 85 -7.34 16.83 4.17
CA ASN A 85 -6.85 18.11 4.65
C ASN A 85 -7.19 18.33 6.14
N PHE A 86 -6.34 19.11 6.81
CA PHE A 86 -6.46 19.54 8.20
C PHE A 86 -5.85 20.94 8.34
N HIS A 87 -6.34 21.75 9.28
CA HIS A 87 -5.64 22.98 9.63
C HIS A 87 -4.26 22.67 10.22
N LYS A 88 -3.25 23.46 9.84
CA LYS A 88 -1.87 23.29 10.30
C LYS A 88 -1.75 23.38 11.82
N ASP A 89 -2.53 24.26 12.45
CA ASP A 89 -2.55 24.39 13.91
C ASP A 89 -3.21 23.18 14.58
N CYS A 90 -4.29 22.65 14.00
CA CYS A 90 -4.93 21.45 14.50
C CYS A 90 -3.97 20.25 14.48
N ILE A 91 -3.26 20.01 13.37
CA ILE A 91 -2.33 18.89 13.31
C ILE A 91 -1.11 19.10 14.22
N LYS A 92 -0.64 20.33 14.39
CA LYS A 92 0.45 20.65 15.32
C LYS A 92 0.07 20.32 16.78
N GLN A 93 -1.15 20.66 17.18
CA GLN A 93 -1.67 20.31 18.50
C GLN A 93 -1.81 18.79 18.67
N TRP A 94 -2.36 18.11 17.66
CA TRP A 94 -2.49 16.65 17.64
C TRP A 94 -1.14 15.95 17.86
N LYS A 95 -0.11 16.32 17.09
CA LYS A 95 1.25 15.79 17.24
C LYS A 95 1.82 16.03 18.63
N SER A 96 1.63 17.24 19.15
CA SER A 96 2.11 17.61 20.49
C SER A 96 1.45 16.74 21.57
N GLN A 97 0.16 16.40 21.40
CA GLN A 97 -0.55 15.51 22.32
C GLN A 97 -0.08 14.06 22.19
N CYS A 98 0.07 13.53 20.98
CA CYS A 98 0.63 12.17 20.77
C CYS A 98 2.01 12.02 21.41
N GLN A 99 2.88 13.01 21.27
CA GLN A 99 4.21 13.01 21.89
C GLN A 99 4.15 13.00 23.42
N LYS A 100 3.27 13.82 24.03
CA LYS A 100 3.05 13.84 25.48
C LYS A 100 2.56 12.49 25.99
N ASP A 101 1.70 11.84 25.24
CA ASP A 101 1.11 10.53 25.58
C ASP A 101 2.02 9.34 25.20
N GLN A 102 3.22 9.61 24.67
CA GLN A 102 4.15 8.60 24.14
C GLN A 102 3.51 7.63 23.12
N LYS A 103 2.57 8.15 22.32
CA LYS A 103 1.89 7.41 21.25
C LYS A 103 2.51 7.72 19.89
N PRO A 104 2.46 6.78 18.93
CA PRO A 104 2.82 7.06 17.56
C PRO A 104 1.93 8.19 17.01
N ILE A 105 2.53 9.04 16.18
CA ILE A 105 1.80 10.12 15.51
C ILE A 105 1.10 9.52 14.31
N ALA A 106 -0.20 9.27 14.45
CA ALA A 106 -1.06 8.73 13.41
C ALA A 106 -2.00 9.80 12.84
N CYS A 107 -2.49 9.61 11.62
CA CYS A 107 -3.54 10.44 11.02
C CYS A 107 -4.85 10.34 11.82
N PRO A 108 -5.48 11.45 12.22
CA PRO A 108 -6.78 11.41 12.91
C PRO A 108 -7.89 10.73 12.10
N ASN A 109 -7.80 10.75 10.76
CA ASN A 109 -8.80 10.15 9.87
C ASN A 109 -8.60 8.63 9.68
N CYS A 110 -7.47 8.25 9.09
CA CYS A 110 -7.21 6.88 8.64
C CYS A 110 -6.29 6.09 9.56
N ARG A 111 -5.70 6.73 10.57
CA ARG A 111 -4.80 6.13 11.57
C ARG A 111 -3.46 5.61 11.04
N THR A 112 -3.18 5.76 9.75
CA THR A 112 -1.84 5.55 9.17
C THR A 112 -0.82 6.49 9.83
N ASP A 113 0.42 6.03 9.97
CA ASP A 113 1.51 6.83 10.50
C ASP A 113 1.65 8.16 9.73
N TRP A 114 1.86 9.24 10.49
CA TRP A 114 1.93 10.58 9.93
C TRP A 114 3.29 10.83 9.29
N VAL A 115 3.28 11.05 7.97
CA VAL A 115 4.48 11.38 7.19
C VAL A 115 4.53 12.89 6.97
N ASP A 116 5.57 13.54 7.53
CA ASP A 116 5.76 14.99 7.38
C ASP A 116 6.34 15.37 6.03
N GLU A 117 7.41 14.70 5.64
CA GLU A 117 8.01 14.81 4.31
C GLU A 117 8.12 13.40 3.76
N ILE A 118 7.76 13.20 2.49
CA ILE A 118 8.00 11.92 1.82
C ILE A 118 9.53 11.83 1.67
N ALA A 119 10.17 11.20 2.64
CA ALA A 119 11.56 10.78 2.48
C ALA A 119 11.60 9.95 1.21
N LYS A 120 12.33 10.41 0.19
CA LYS A 120 12.63 9.62 -1.00
C LYS A 120 13.38 8.40 -0.50
N LYS A 121 12.66 7.31 -0.22
CA LYS A 121 13.26 6.01 0.08
C LYS A 121 13.96 5.61 -1.22
N THR A 122 15.25 5.91 -1.34
CA THR A 122 16.08 5.30 -2.38
C THR A 122 15.92 3.80 -2.18
N SER A 123 15.29 3.13 -3.13
CA SER A 123 14.93 1.71 -3.13
C SER A 123 15.98 0.85 -2.44
N ALA A 124 15.80 0.62 -1.14
CA ALA A 124 16.70 -0.17 -0.32
C ALA A 124 16.43 -1.65 -0.61
N GLY A 125 16.83 -2.10 -1.80
CA GLY A 125 16.57 -3.47 -2.23
C GLY A 125 16.97 -3.83 -3.66
N GLY A 126 17.33 -2.85 -4.51
CA GLY A 126 17.75 -3.14 -5.90
C GLY A 126 16.69 -3.91 -6.71
N VAL A 127 15.41 -3.78 -6.34
CA VAL A 127 14.30 -4.38 -7.06
C VAL A 127 13.90 -3.42 -8.17
N GLU A 128 13.90 -3.89 -9.41
CA GLU A 128 13.36 -3.13 -10.55
C GLU A 128 11.83 -3.18 -10.49
N TYR A 129 11.21 -2.01 -10.46
CA TYR A 129 9.76 -1.82 -10.51
C TYR A 129 9.37 -1.36 -11.91
N ASN A 130 8.13 -1.64 -12.32
CA ASN A 130 7.55 -0.94 -13.46
C ASN A 130 7.26 0.51 -13.05
N GLU A 131 7.82 1.50 -13.75
CA GLU A 131 7.68 2.92 -13.42
C GLU A 131 6.24 3.44 -13.59
N GLU A 132 5.44 2.82 -14.46
CA GLU A 132 4.08 3.26 -14.78
C GLU A 132 3.07 2.80 -13.72
N ASP A 133 3.21 1.57 -13.24
CA ASP A 133 2.22 0.95 -12.34
C ASP A 133 2.74 0.61 -10.93
N GLY A 134 4.04 0.75 -10.67
CA GLY A 134 4.64 0.46 -9.36
C GLY A 134 4.68 -1.03 -8.98
N TYR A 135 4.30 -1.94 -9.88
CA TYR A 135 4.34 -3.38 -9.63
C TYR A 135 5.74 -3.98 -9.84
N VAL A 136 6.02 -5.03 -9.07
CA VAL A 136 7.25 -5.84 -9.17
C VAL A 136 6.95 -7.16 -9.86
N ASN A 137 7.77 -7.53 -10.86
CA ASN A 137 7.69 -8.84 -11.49
C ASN A 137 8.36 -9.91 -10.62
N LEU A 138 7.55 -10.68 -9.88
CA LEU A 138 8.04 -11.78 -9.04
C LEU A 138 8.71 -12.91 -9.85
N GLY A 139 8.26 -13.16 -11.08
CA GLY A 139 8.85 -14.16 -11.96
C GLY A 139 10.29 -13.78 -12.34
N LYS A 140 10.50 -12.52 -12.72
CA LYS A 140 11.84 -11.98 -12.98
C LYS A 140 12.74 -12.05 -11.74
N LEU A 141 12.21 -11.71 -10.56
CA LEU A 141 12.94 -11.87 -9.30
C LEU A 141 13.28 -13.34 -8.99
N GLN A 142 12.42 -14.27 -9.40
CA GLN A 142 12.62 -15.71 -9.29
C GLN A 142 13.59 -16.26 -10.36
N GLY A 143 14.01 -15.45 -11.33
CA GLY A 143 14.87 -15.86 -12.46
C GLY A 143 14.12 -16.60 -13.58
N MET A 144 12.80 -16.43 -13.64
CA MET A 144 11.96 -16.98 -14.72
C MET A 144 12.04 -16.09 -15.97
N PRO A 145 12.02 -16.67 -17.18
CA PRO A 145 11.99 -15.88 -18.41
C PRO A 145 10.68 -15.09 -18.52
N GLU A 146 10.75 -13.89 -19.09
CA GLU A 146 9.57 -13.05 -19.35
C GLU A 146 8.78 -13.54 -20.57
N GLU A 147 9.49 -14.13 -21.53
CA GLU A 147 8.89 -14.77 -22.69
C GLU A 147 8.42 -16.19 -22.34
N ARG A 148 7.19 -16.51 -22.75
CA ARG A 148 6.60 -17.83 -22.58
C ARG A 148 7.24 -18.81 -23.56
N ASP A 149 7.67 -19.96 -23.05
CA ASP A 149 8.10 -21.08 -23.89
C ASP A 149 6.88 -21.71 -24.59
N ASP A 150 6.68 -21.33 -25.85
CA ASP A 150 5.66 -21.90 -26.74
C ASP A 150 6.17 -23.17 -27.48
N SER A 151 7.38 -23.69 -27.19
CA SER A 151 7.93 -24.87 -27.89
C SER A 151 7.14 -26.16 -27.67
N SER A 152 6.45 -26.25 -26.53
CA SER A 152 5.52 -27.34 -26.21
C SER A 152 4.14 -27.19 -26.85
N TYR A 153 3.85 -26.04 -27.47
CA TYR A 153 2.54 -25.76 -28.05
C TYR A 153 2.45 -26.47 -29.40
N SER A 154 1.26 -26.96 -29.70
CA SER A 154 1.00 -27.62 -30.97
C SER A 154 1.34 -26.69 -32.14
N GLU A 155 1.96 -27.23 -33.20
CA GLU A 155 2.45 -26.46 -34.36
C GLU A 155 1.39 -25.57 -35.03
N TRP A 156 0.11 -25.93 -34.91
CA TRP A 156 -1.00 -25.13 -35.44
C TRP A 156 -1.26 -23.83 -34.67
N MET A 157 -0.77 -23.70 -33.43
CA MET A 157 -0.78 -22.44 -32.67
C MET A 157 0.45 -21.56 -32.95
N GLY A 158 1.59 -22.14 -33.34
CA GLY A 158 2.86 -21.42 -33.53
C GLY A 158 2.97 -20.62 -34.84
N ARG A 159 2.17 -20.96 -35.87
CA ARG A 159 2.28 -20.35 -37.22
C ARG A 159 1.63 -18.96 -37.36
N SER A 160 0.88 -18.48 -36.38
CA SER A 160 0.10 -17.23 -36.53
C SER A 160 0.90 -15.94 -36.33
N ARG A 161 2.15 -15.99 -35.82
CA ARG A 161 2.91 -14.77 -35.49
C ARG A 161 3.93 -14.32 -36.56
N TYR A 162 4.09 -15.06 -37.66
CA TYR A 162 5.06 -14.74 -38.74
C TYR A 162 4.39 -14.49 -40.11
N ARG A 163 3.29 -13.75 -40.13
CA ARG A 163 2.72 -13.27 -41.40
C ARG A 163 2.15 -11.86 -41.24
N ASP A 164 3.03 -10.91 -41.02
CA ASP A 164 2.90 -9.53 -41.52
C ASP A 164 4.29 -8.88 -41.40
N GLY A 165 4.94 -8.72 -42.56
CA GLY A 165 6.12 -7.90 -42.77
C GLY A 165 5.83 -6.93 -43.90
#